data_AF-A0A952QZ91-F1
#
_entry.id   AF-A0A952QZ91-F1
#
_cell.length_a   1.000
_cell.length_b   1.000
_cell.length_c   1.000
_cell.angle_alpha   90.00
_cell.angle_beta   90.00
_cell.angle_gamma   90.00
#
_symmetry.space_group_name_H-M   'P 1'
#
loop_
_entity.id
_entity.type
_entity.pdbx_description
1 polymer ?
#
loop_
_entity_poly.entity_id
_entity_poly.type
_entity_poly.pdbx_seq_one_letter_code
_entity_poly.pdbx_strand_id
1 'polypeptide(L)'
;MRNQSTRPAARRRRASFVVLAAVMPLTLLLACGPSKLEKELTEQNATLSGRVTSLQGELSQATSAKEAVEASLAEALDTLARAEADRDTAAANVTDLQDRVTGLEARLGEAQGRVDAALAQVASVNAQLGQANAERDQAGADLAAANAERDAVNAQLNEAIAGRAQATAQLEEARAQSEAAQARLEALESGQGAAAGDAAGAVAAAPVAFLQAARDEASAAMAEVADLRAALDHERGDLADLRVLSDAADREIAELRVARDDLTRQLTAVMEERDAIVVELEGARTAASEARAAAEAASTASAAGASGVGASGEGDASAEEARMSLDIVMQQRDEVVTALTATQADLAAAVSERDEVATALSATQANLAASVAERDEVATALSAAQADLAATVSERDGLAAQAAELASERDGLAAERDEAASQRDQLAAQRDGLVAERDEAVEELGRLRATVDASQALRSDLQQRLGATSLDLDSARARAADLTRELESLSDERTQLEQVSEERQAELARIRSELQEAQQQVATLTGARGIYTVQPLDSLSSIATFFYRQGSQWPRVLEANAHLIDDPNLIFPGMVLIVPQL
;
A
#
# COMPACT_ATOMS: atom_id res chain seq x y z
N MET A 1 -20.82 117.59 -42.58
CA MET A 1 -21.19 118.03 -43.96
C MET A 1 -22.56 118.69 -43.91
N ARG A 2 -22.78 119.79 -44.69
CA ARG A 2 -24.05 120.42 -45.17
C ARG A 2 -25.29 120.39 -44.25
N ASN A 3 -25.85 121.54 -43.83
CA ASN A 3 -26.82 122.41 -44.56
C ASN A 3 -28.11 121.67 -44.94
N GLN A 4 -29.34 122.19 -44.75
CA GLN A 4 -29.84 123.58 -44.95
C GLN A 4 -30.87 123.95 -43.83
N SER A 5 -31.01 125.20 -43.35
CA SER A 5 -31.71 126.38 -43.94
C SER A 5 -33.20 126.10 -44.27
N THR A 6 -34.20 126.92 -43.92
CA THR A 6 -34.30 128.41 -44.05
C THR A 6 -35.14 129.12 -42.95
N ARG A 7 -35.27 130.46 -43.06
CA ARG A 7 -35.73 131.45 -42.04
C ARG A 7 -37.05 132.19 -42.47
N PRO A 8 -37.52 133.35 -41.93
CA PRO A 8 -38.96 133.61 -41.66
C PRO A 8 -39.61 134.84 -42.35
N ALA A 9 -40.91 135.07 -42.12
CA ALA A 9 -41.61 136.37 -42.23
C ALA A 9 -42.92 136.34 -41.41
N ALA A 10 -43.44 137.35 -40.68
CA ALA A 10 -43.20 138.79 -40.50
C ALA A 10 -43.92 139.79 -41.46
N ARG A 11 -45.16 140.20 -41.13
CA ARG A 11 -45.78 141.54 -41.28
C ARG A 11 -47.22 141.49 -40.69
N ARG A 12 -47.65 142.31 -39.71
CA ARG A 12 -47.78 143.79 -39.58
C ARG A 12 -48.83 144.45 -40.50
N ARG A 13 -49.94 144.95 -39.92
CA ARG A 13 -50.42 146.37 -39.87
C ARG A 13 -51.88 146.42 -39.35
N ARG A 14 -52.20 147.24 -38.33
CA ARG A 14 -52.70 148.65 -38.35
C ARG A 14 -54.10 148.79 -39.00
N ALA A 15 -55.02 149.65 -38.54
CA ALA A 15 -55.09 150.52 -37.35
C ALA A 15 -56.51 151.08 -37.15
N SER A 16 -56.79 151.58 -35.93
CA SER A 16 -57.59 152.78 -35.57
C SER A 16 -58.80 153.23 -36.41
N PHE A 17 -59.93 153.55 -35.75
CA PHE A 17 -60.20 154.94 -35.33
C PHE A 17 -61.34 155.08 -34.30
N VAL A 18 -61.32 156.18 -33.55
CA VAL A 18 -62.33 156.63 -32.58
C VAL A 18 -63.18 157.73 -33.23
N VAL A 19 -64.51 157.73 -33.03
CA VAL A 19 -65.35 158.95 -33.13
C VAL A 19 -66.39 158.96 -32.01
N LEU A 20 -66.66 160.17 -31.49
CA LEU A 20 -67.47 160.48 -30.33
C LEU A 20 -68.76 161.22 -30.76
N ALA A 21 -69.88 160.95 -30.08
CA ALA A 21 -71.08 161.79 -29.85
C ALA A 21 -71.72 162.63 -31.00
N ALA A 22 -73.06 162.49 -31.18
CA ALA A 22 -74.02 163.58 -30.95
C ALA A 22 -75.52 163.19 -31.14
N VAL A 23 -76.31 163.39 -30.07
CA VAL A 23 -77.65 164.02 -30.05
C VAL A 23 -78.87 163.39 -30.79
N MET A 24 -79.84 162.96 -29.95
CA MET A 24 -81.28 162.70 -30.14
C MET A 24 -82.09 163.89 -30.75
N PRO A 25 -83.42 163.84 -31.04
CA PRO A 25 -84.42 162.79 -30.72
C PRO A 25 -85.38 162.38 -31.86
N LEU A 26 -85.99 161.19 -31.74
CA LEU A 26 -87.45 161.07 -31.92
C LEU A 26 -88.02 159.92 -31.07
N THR A 27 -88.93 160.28 -30.16
CA THR A 27 -89.60 159.36 -29.23
C THR A 27 -90.81 158.68 -29.88
N LEU A 28 -90.79 157.35 -30.04
CA LEU A 28 -91.97 156.47 -29.92
C LEU A 28 -91.58 154.98 -29.96
N LEU A 29 -92.19 154.19 -29.06
CA LEU A 29 -92.07 152.73 -28.86
C LEU A 29 -90.68 152.16 -28.46
N LEU A 30 -90.37 152.28 -27.16
CA LEU A 30 -89.86 151.12 -26.42
C LEU A 30 -91.01 150.10 -26.30
N ALA A 31 -91.02 149.02 -27.10
CA ALA A 31 -91.72 147.76 -26.82
C ALA A 31 -91.54 146.72 -27.95
N CYS A 32 -90.33 146.20 -28.14
CA CYS A 32 -90.16 144.92 -28.83
C CYS A 32 -88.98 144.17 -28.20
N GLY A 33 -89.25 143.02 -27.58
CA GLY A 33 -88.21 142.19 -26.98
C GLY A 33 -87.33 141.52 -28.05
N PRO A 34 -86.23 140.87 -27.65
CA PRO A 34 -85.36 140.14 -28.58
C PRO A 34 -86.18 139.15 -29.41
N SER A 35 -85.85 139.07 -30.69
CA SER A 35 -86.61 138.28 -31.66
C SER A 35 -86.62 136.80 -31.26
N LYS A 36 -87.66 136.05 -31.67
CA LYS A 36 -87.72 134.59 -31.39
C LYS A 36 -86.44 133.88 -31.78
N LEU A 37 -85.86 134.25 -32.93
CA LEU A 37 -84.64 133.67 -33.48
C LEU A 37 -83.42 133.91 -32.57
N GLU A 38 -83.26 135.10 -31.99
CA GLU A 38 -82.16 135.40 -31.09
C GLU A 38 -82.28 134.64 -29.76
N LYS A 39 -83.49 134.54 -29.20
CA LYS A 39 -83.73 133.73 -27.99
C LYS A 39 -83.37 132.27 -28.24
N GLU A 40 -83.91 131.69 -29.31
CA GLU A 40 -83.64 130.31 -29.74
C GLU A 40 -82.12 130.08 -29.93
N LEU A 41 -81.41 131.02 -30.56
CA LEU A 41 -79.97 130.91 -30.79
C LEU A 41 -79.16 131.04 -29.48
N THR A 42 -79.58 131.88 -28.54
CA THR A 42 -78.93 131.96 -27.20
C THR A 42 -79.19 130.72 -26.35
N GLU A 43 -80.39 130.14 -26.43
CA GLU A 43 -80.77 128.92 -25.71
C GLU A 43 -80.05 127.68 -26.27
N GLN A 44 -79.98 127.57 -27.61
CA GLN A 44 -79.16 126.57 -28.28
C GLN A 44 -77.66 126.73 -27.98
N ASN A 45 -77.12 127.95 -27.92
CA ASN A 45 -75.73 128.15 -27.49
C ASN A 45 -75.51 127.78 -26.02
N ALA A 46 -76.45 128.07 -25.12
CA ALA A 46 -76.36 127.64 -23.73
C ALA A 46 -76.39 126.10 -23.61
N THR A 47 -77.26 125.43 -24.36
CA THR A 47 -77.33 123.96 -24.41
C THR A 47 -76.08 123.36 -25.02
N LEU A 48 -75.56 123.91 -26.12
CA LEU A 48 -74.31 123.46 -26.74
C LEU A 48 -73.11 123.69 -25.81
N SER A 49 -73.03 124.83 -25.13
CA SER A 49 -71.97 125.10 -24.16
C SER A 49 -72.06 124.15 -22.96
N GLY A 50 -73.26 123.83 -22.47
CA GLY A 50 -73.48 122.83 -21.43
C GLY A 50 -73.09 121.41 -21.87
N ARG A 51 -73.37 121.04 -23.13
CA ARG A 51 -72.90 119.79 -23.73
C ARG A 51 -71.38 119.76 -23.89
N VAL A 52 -70.75 120.88 -24.26
CA VAL A 52 -69.28 120.98 -24.34
C VAL A 52 -68.65 120.80 -22.97
N THR A 53 -69.20 121.41 -21.90
CA THR A 53 -68.68 121.18 -20.54
C THR A 53 -68.95 119.77 -20.01
N SER A 54 -70.08 119.13 -20.36
CA SER A 54 -70.34 117.72 -20.05
C SER A 54 -69.30 116.82 -20.71
N LEU A 55 -69.11 116.98 -22.04
CA LEU A 55 -68.15 116.21 -22.81
C LEU A 55 -66.69 116.48 -22.38
N GLN A 56 -66.37 117.67 -21.90
CA GLN A 56 -65.07 117.98 -21.29
C GLN A 56 -64.88 117.27 -19.95
N GLY A 57 -65.94 117.15 -19.13
CA GLY A 57 -65.92 116.37 -17.89
C GLY A 57 -65.82 114.87 -18.15
N GLU A 58 -66.60 114.34 -19.09
CA GLU A 58 -66.51 112.94 -19.52
C GLU A 58 -65.13 112.62 -20.11
N LEU A 59 -64.56 113.52 -20.92
CA LEU A 59 -63.21 113.36 -21.47
C LEU A 59 -62.12 113.41 -20.39
N SER A 60 -62.23 114.30 -19.39
CA SER A 60 -61.26 114.33 -18.28
C SER A 60 -61.36 113.08 -17.42
N GLN A 61 -62.57 112.62 -17.10
CA GLN A 61 -62.80 111.37 -16.37
C GLN A 61 -62.28 110.15 -17.14
N ALA A 62 -62.52 110.06 -18.45
CA ALA A 62 -61.98 109.00 -19.30
C ALA A 62 -60.45 109.06 -19.41
N THR A 63 -59.85 110.25 -19.38
CA THR A 63 -58.39 110.42 -19.38
C THR A 63 -57.78 109.93 -18.07
N SER A 64 -58.32 110.32 -16.91
CA SER A 64 -57.85 109.82 -15.61
C SER A 64 -58.10 108.33 -15.42
N ALA A 65 -59.21 107.79 -15.94
CA ALA A 65 -59.45 106.33 -15.93
C ALA A 65 -58.44 105.58 -16.81
N LYS A 66 -58.09 106.12 -17.98
CA LYS A 66 -57.02 105.58 -18.84
C LYS A 66 -55.67 105.59 -18.12
N GLU A 67 -55.29 106.71 -17.50
CA GLU A 67 -54.03 106.85 -16.75
C GLU A 67 -53.96 105.85 -15.58
N ALA A 68 -55.06 105.63 -14.87
CA ALA A 68 -55.14 104.62 -13.80
C ALA A 68 -54.99 103.18 -14.32
N VAL A 69 -55.59 102.85 -15.47
CA VAL A 69 -55.42 101.53 -16.11
C VAL A 69 -54.00 101.36 -16.65
N GLU A 70 -53.38 102.39 -17.23
CA GLU A 70 -51.99 102.35 -17.68
C GLU A 70 -51.00 102.17 -16.51
N ALA A 71 -51.28 102.77 -15.34
CA ALA A 71 -50.50 102.56 -14.12
C ALA A 71 -50.66 101.13 -13.56
N SER A 72 -51.89 100.62 -13.46
CA SER A 72 -52.16 99.25 -13.01
C SER A 72 -51.56 98.19 -13.95
N LEU A 73 -51.58 98.44 -15.27
CA LEU A 73 -50.91 97.58 -16.24
C LEU A 73 -49.38 97.59 -16.06
N ALA A 74 -48.77 98.74 -15.77
CA ALA A 74 -47.33 98.82 -15.52
C ALA A 74 -46.93 98.03 -14.25
N GLU A 75 -47.74 98.09 -13.19
CA GLU A 75 -47.54 97.30 -11.96
C GLU A 75 -47.72 95.79 -12.21
N ALA A 76 -48.74 95.40 -13.00
CA ALA A 76 -48.96 94.01 -13.41
C ALA A 76 -47.81 93.44 -14.26
N LEU A 77 -47.17 94.26 -15.10
CA LEU A 77 -46.00 93.85 -15.90
C LEU A 77 -44.73 93.74 -15.04
N ASP A 78 -44.54 94.60 -14.05
CA ASP A 78 -43.42 94.55 -13.10
C ASP A 78 -43.53 93.34 -12.14
N THR A 79 -44.74 93.00 -11.68
CA THR A 79 -44.98 91.77 -10.92
C THR A 79 -44.80 90.50 -11.77
N LEU A 80 -45.25 90.50 -13.03
CA LEU A 80 -44.98 89.40 -13.97
C LEU A 80 -43.48 89.20 -14.19
N ALA A 81 -42.72 90.28 -14.42
CA ALA A 81 -41.27 90.20 -14.62
C ALA A 81 -40.52 89.64 -13.39
N ARG A 82 -40.98 89.95 -12.17
CA ARG A 82 -40.46 89.30 -10.94
C ARG A 82 -40.79 87.81 -10.91
N ALA A 83 -42.04 87.44 -11.18
CA ALA A 83 -42.47 86.04 -11.20
C ALA A 83 -41.73 85.21 -12.26
N GLU A 84 -41.40 85.79 -13.42
CA GLU A 84 -40.56 85.15 -14.44
C GLU A 84 -39.12 84.94 -13.96
N ALA A 85 -38.51 85.93 -13.29
CA ALA A 85 -37.17 85.79 -12.71
C ALA A 85 -37.11 84.77 -11.56
N ASP A 86 -38.14 84.73 -10.71
CA ASP A 86 -38.28 83.74 -9.63
C ASP A 86 -38.46 82.32 -10.22
N ARG A 87 -39.26 82.17 -11.28
CA ARG A 87 -39.46 80.91 -12.01
C ARG A 87 -38.16 80.41 -12.64
N ASP A 88 -37.40 81.28 -13.29
CA ASP A 88 -36.14 80.90 -13.94
C ASP A 88 -35.06 80.53 -12.90
N THR A 89 -35.07 81.20 -11.74
CA THR A 89 -34.25 80.82 -10.58
C THR A 89 -34.65 79.46 -10.03
N ALA A 90 -35.95 79.19 -9.88
CA ALA A 90 -36.45 77.88 -9.46
C ALA A 90 -36.11 76.77 -10.46
N ALA A 91 -36.19 77.04 -11.77
CA ALA A 91 -35.80 76.10 -12.81
C ALA A 91 -34.30 75.74 -12.75
N ALA A 92 -33.42 76.74 -12.56
CA ALA A 92 -31.98 76.49 -12.37
C ALA A 92 -31.69 75.63 -11.13
N ASN A 93 -32.39 75.88 -10.02
CA ASN A 93 -32.27 75.07 -8.80
C ASN A 93 -32.74 73.62 -9.00
N VAL A 94 -33.80 73.40 -9.78
CA VAL A 94 -34.26 72.04 -10.14
C VAL A 94 -33.21 71.31 -10.96
N THR A 95 -32.53 71.98 -11.90
CA THR A 95 -31.43 71.37 -12.67
C THR A 95 -30.22 71.03 -11.79
N ASP A 96 -29.78 71.91 -10.87
CA ASP A 96 -28.71 71.59 -9.91
C ASP A 96 -29.06 70.35 -9.05
N LEU A 97 -30.30 70.28 -8.57
CA LEU A 97 -30.76 69.13 -7.79
C LEU A 97 -30.80 67.84 -8.63
N GLN A 98 -31.20 67.91 -9.91
CA GLN A 98 -31.18 66.76 -10.83
C GLN A 98 -29.75 66.26 -11.12
N ASP A 99 -28.81 67.17 -11.38
CA ASP A 99 -27.39 66.84 -11.58
C ASP A 99 -26.79 66.20 -10.32
N ARG A 100 -27.15 66.71 -9.13
CA ARG A 100 -26.71 66.17 -7.84
C ARG A 100 -27.30 64.80 -7.52
N VAL A 101 -28.58 64.56 -7.84
CA VAL A 101 -29.20 63.23 -7.70
C VAL A 101 -28.49 62.24 -8.62
N THR A 102 -28.31 62.59 -9.90
CA THR A 102 -27.59 61.75 -10.88
C THR A 102 -26.16 61.42 -10.41
N GLY A 103 -25.44 62.40 -9.85
CA GLY A 103 -24.11 62.19 -9.28
C GLY A 103 -24.09 61.31 -8.02
N LEU A 104 -25.14 61.32 -7.21
CA LEU A 104 -25.27 60.44 -6.04
C LEU A 104 -25.66 59.01 -6.45
N GLU A 105 -26.52 58.84 -7.45
CA GLU A 105 -26.88 57.53 -8.03
C GLU A 105 -25.65 56.84 -8.64
N ALA A 106 -24.81 57.57 -9.37
CA ALA A 106 -23.55 57.04 -9.91
C ALA A 106 -22.60 56.55 -8.79
N ARG A 107 -22.47 57.31 -7.70
CA ARG A 107 -21.63 56.94 -6.54
C ARG A 107 -22.20 55.76 -5.75
N LEU A 108 -23.53 55.62 -5.70
CA LEU A 108 -24.19 54.45 -5.14
C LEU A 108 -23.91 53.20 -5.97
N GLY A 109 -23.98 53.28 -7.30
CA GLY A 109 -23.64 52.17 -8.20
C GLY A 109 -22.17 51.75 -8.09
N GLU A 110 -21.23 52.71 -7.97
CA GLU A 110 -19.82 52.42 -7.72
C GLU A 110 -19.58 51.77 -6.34
N ALA A 111 -20.30 52.18 -5.30
CA ALA A 111 -20.24 51.55 -3.99
C ALA A 111 -20.83 50.13 -3.99
N GLN A 112 -21.93 49.89 -4.71
CA GLN A 112 -22.51 48.56 -4.90
C GLN A 112 -21.55 47.63 -5.63
N GLY A 113 -20.96 48.06 -6.75
CA GLY A 113 -19.96 47.27 -7.49
C GLY A 113 -18.73 46.89 -6.65
N ARG A 114 -18.31 47.74 -5.71
CA ARG A 114 -17.25 47.40 -4.74
C ARG A 114 -17.69 46.35 -3.72
N VAL A 115 -18.94 46.39 -3.24
CA VAL A 115 -19.50 45.35 -2.35
C VAL A 115 -19.60 44.01 -3.07
N ASP A 116 -20.06 43.99 -4.32
CA ASP A 116 -20.18 42.76 -5.12
C ASP A 116 -18.81 42.13 -5.42
N ALA A 117 -17.80 42.96 -5.74
CA ALA A 117 -16.42 42.51 -5.93
C ALA A 117 -15.82 41.91 -4.65
N ALA A 118 -16.02 42.56 -3.49
CA ALA A 118 -15.56 42.05 -2.20
C ALA A 118 -16.27 40.75 -1.81
N LEU A 119 -17.58 40.61 -2.09
CA LEU A 119 -18.32 39.35 -1.88
C LEU A 119 -17.76 38.20 -2.73
N ALA A 120 -17.40 38.48 -3.99
CA ALA A 120 -16.76 37.48 -4.86
C ALA A 120 -15.38 37.06 -4.33
N GLN A 121 -14.58 38.00 -3.79
CA GLN A 121 -13.30 37.69 -3.13
C GLN A 121 -13.50 36.84 -1.87
N VAL A 122 -14.45 37.19 -0.99
CA VAL A 122 -14.79 36.38 0.21
C VAL A 122 -15.20 34.96 -0.20
N ALA A 123 -15.99 34.79 -1.27
CA ALA A 123 -16.36 33.47 -1.77
C ALA A 123 -15.15 32.66 -2.27
N SER A 124 -14.22 33.31 -2.99
CA SER A 124 -12.98 32.68 -3.47
C SER A 124 -12.09 32.24 -2.30
N VAL A 125 -11.87 33.12 -1.32
CA VAL A 125 -11.01 32.83 -0.16
C VAL A 125 -11.64 31.77 0.75
N ASN A 126 -12.96 31.75 0.92
CA ASN A 126 -13.64 30.67 1.64
C ASN A 126 -13.50 29.31 0.92
N ALA A 127 -13.49 29.27 -0.42
CA ALA A 127 -13.22 28.03 -1.16
C ALA A 127 -11.76 27.57 -0.96
N GLN A 128 -10.79 28.49 -0.99
CA GLN A 128 -9.39 28.20 -0.71
C GLN A 128 -9.18 27.70 0.74
N LEU A 129 -9.84 28.30 1.73
CA LEU A 129 -9.85 27.80 3.11
C LEU A 129 -10.46 26.41 3.22
N GLY A 130 -11.53 26.11 2.48
CA GLY A 130 -12.11 24.77 2.42
C GLY A 130 -11.11 23.73 1.91
N GLN A 131 -10.42 24.04 0.80
CA GLN A 131 -9.38 23.18 0.23
C GLN A 131 -8.20 23.01 1.20
N ALA A 132 -7.64 24.10 1.72
CA ALA A 132 -6.46 24.06 2.61
C ALA A 132 -6.74 23.32 3.93
N ASN A 133 -7.96 23.40 4.48
CA ASN A 133 -8.35 22.58 5.63
C ASN A 133 -8.41 21.09 5.27
N ALA A 134 -9.00 20.72 4.12
CA ALA A 134 -9.07 19.33 3.68
C ALA A 134 -7.67 18.74 3.44
N GLU A 135 -6.76 19.49 2.82
CA GLU A 135 -5.36 19.10 2.62
C GLU A 135 -4.61 18.92 3.95
N ARG A 136 -4.81 19.84 4.91
CA ARG A 136 -4.24 19.73 6.27
C ARG A 136 -4.77 18.50 7.02
N ASP A 137 -6.07 18.23 6.91
CA ASP A 137 -6.71 17.13 7.62
C ASP A 137 -6.31 15.77 7.03
N GLN A 138 -6.14 15.68 5.70
CA GLN A 138 -5.52 14.53 5.04
C GLN A 138 -4.08 14.32 5.52
N ALA A 139 -3.22 15.35 5.49
CA ALA A 139 -1.85 15.26 5.99
C ALA A 139 -1.79 14.89 7.50
N GLY A 140 -2.82 15.24 8.27
CA GLY A 140 -3.00 14.79 9.65
C GLY A 140 -3.32 13.31 9.78
N ALA A 141 -4.17 12.77 8.89
CA ALA A 141 -4.48 11.34 8.82
C ALA A 141 -3.29 10.51 8.33
N ASP A 142 -2.59 10.95 7.28
CA ASP A 142 -1.38 10.31 6.75
C ASP A 142 -0.29 10.24 7.83
N LEU A 143 -0.09 11.34 8.56
CA LEU A 143 0.82 11.37 9.71
C LEU A 143 0.39 10.39 10.81
N ALA A 144 -0.91 10.26 11.10
CA ALA A 144 -1.38 9.31 12.11
C ALA A 144 -1.13 7.84 11.69
N ALA A 145 -1.38 7.51 10.42
CA ALA A 145 -1.08 6.19 9.85
C ALA A 145 0.42 5.86 9.93
N ALA A 146 1.29 6.77 9.47
CA ALA A 146 2.74 6.56 9.52
C ALA A 146 3.28 6.37 10.96
N ASN A 147 2.74 7.09 11.96
CA ASN A 147 3.11 6.84 13.37
C ASN A 147 2.65 5.46 13.84
N ALA A 148 1.47 4.98 13.42
CA ALA A 148 0.98 3.64 13.78
C ALA A 148 1.83 2.52 13.16
N GLU A 149 2.22 2.67 11.88
CA GLU A 149 3.15 1.73 11.22
C GLU A 149 4.51 1.69 11.92
N ARG A 150 5.09 2.85 12.24
CA ARG A 150 6.34 2.91 13.00
C ARG A 150 6.21 2.25 14.38
N ASP A 151 5.10 2.46 15.07
CA ASP A 151 4.88 1.87 16.40
C ASP A 151 4.73 0.34 16.31
N ALA A 152 4.16 -0.19 15.23
CA ALA A 152 4.14 -1.63 14.93
C ALA A 152 5.54 -2.19 14.60
N VAL A 153 6.32 -1.52 13.75
CA VAL A 153 7.72 -1.91 13.45
C VAL A 153 8.58 -1.86 14.72
N ASN A 154 8.38 -0.89 15.60
CA ASN A 154 9.07 -0.80 16.88
C ASN A 154 8.63 -1.90 17.86
N ALA A 155 7.38 -2.36 17.82
CA ALA A 155 6.94 -3.52 18.60
C ALA A 155 7.64 -4.80 18.11
N GLN A 156 7.66 -5.05 16.80
CA GLN A 156 8.39 -6.17 16.17
C GLN A 156 9.89 -6.13 16.48
N LEU A 157 10.51 -4.94 16.42
CA LEU A 157 11.92 -4.76 16.75
C LEU A 157 12.23 -5.09 18.21
N ASN A 158 11.35 -4.72 19.15
CA ASN A 158 11.50 -5.08 20.57
C ASN A 158 11.33 -6.59 20.79
N GLU A 159 10.40 -7.23 20.08
CA GLU A 159 10.20 -8.68 20.12
C GLU A 159 11.42 -9.43 19.57
N ALA A 160 11.94 -9.05 18.41
CA ALA A 160 13.18 -9.62 17.84
C ALA A 160 14.41 -9.40 18.75
N ILE A 161 14.52 -8.23 19.41
CA ILE A 161 15.58 -8.00 20.41
C ILE A 161 15.46 -8.98 21.59
N ALA A 162 14.24 -9.26 22.06
CA ALA A 162 13.99 -10.20 23.15
C ALA A 162 14.22 -11.67 22.72
N GLY A 163 13.72 -12.07 21.55
CA GLY A 163 13.93 -13.39 20.96
C GLY A 163 15.41 -13.69 20.76
N ARG A 164 16.16 -12.75 20.17
CA ARG A 164 17.63 -12.86 20.02
C ARG A 164 18.36 -12.95 21.36
N ALA A 165 17.89 -12.27 22.41
CA ALA A 165 18.48 -12.40 23.75
C ALA A 165 18.27 -13.80 24.34
N GLN A 166 17.08 -14.37 24.16
CA GLN A 166 16.78 -15.76 24.54
C GLN A 166 17.61 -16.77 23.74
N ALA A 167 17.68 -16.63 22.41
CA ALA A 167 18.49 -17.49 21.55
C ALA A 167 20.00 -17.40 21.87
N THR A 168 20.49 -16.21 22.27
CA THR A 168 21.87 -16.05 22.75
C THR A 168 22.10 -16.83 24.05
N ALA A 169 21.15 -16.83 24.99
CA ALA A 169 21.26 -17.59 26.23
C ALA A 169 21.24 -19.11 25.97
N GLN A 170 20.35 -19.58 25.09
CA GLN A 170 20.30 -21.00 24.67
C GLN A 170 21.61 -21.43 24.00
N LEU A 171 22.20 -20.58 23.16
CA LEU A 171 23.49 -20.86 22.51
C LEU A 171 24.64 -20.96 23.53
N GLU A 172 24.68 -20.13 24.55
CA GLU A 172 25.69 -20.24 25.62
C GLU A 172 25.48 -21.51 26.48
N GLU A 173 24.23 -21.89 26.74
CA GLU A 173 23.91 -23.17 27.42
C GLU A 173 24.35 -24.38 26.58
N ALA A 174 23.99 -24.43 25.29
CA ALA A 174 24.39 -25.50 24.38
C ALA A 174 25.91 -25.59 24.21
N ARG A 175 26.62 -24.45 24.20
CA ARG A 175 28.10 -24.42 24.22
C ARG A 175 28.66 -25.07 25.48
N ALA A 176 28.15 -24.70 26.66
CA ALA A 176 28.60 -25.30 27.92
C ALA A 176 28.30 -26.81 27.98
N GLN A 177 27.17 -27.27 27.42
CA GLN A 177 26.85 -28.69 27.29
C GLN A 177 27.81 -29.40 26.32
N SER A 178 28.11 -28.80 25.17
CA SER A 178 29.08 -29.33 24.20
C SER A 178 30.49 -29.43 24.77
N GLU A 179 30.97 -28.41 25.50
CA GLU A 179 32.27 -28.43 26.19
C GLU A 179 32.30 -29.53 27.26
N ALA A 180 31.22 -29.73 28.02
CA ALA A 180 31.11 -30.79 29.01
C ALA A 180 31.08 -32.20 28.38
N ALA A 181 30.36 -32.39 27.26
CA ALA A 181 30.34 -33.64 26.51
C ALA A 181 31.72 -33.97 25.91
N GLN A 182 32.41 -32.97 25.36
CA GLN A 182 33.75 -33.13 24.81
C GLN A 182 34.79 -33.43 25.91
N ALA A 183 34.71 -32.78 27.07
CA ALA A 183 35.57 -33.10 28.22
C ALA A 183 35.33 -34.53 28.76
N ARG A 184 34.09 -35.02 28.73
CA ARG A 184 33.77 -36.44 29.04
C ARG A 184 34.40 -37.39 28.03
N LEU A 185 34.33 -37.07 26.73
CA LEU A 185 34.96 -37.85 25.68
C LEU A 185 36.48 -37.95 25.91
N GLU A 186 37.16 -36.82 26.13
CA GLU A 186 38.61 -36.78 26.41
C GLU A 186 38.98 -37.56 27.69
N ALA A 187 38.16 -37.50 28.74
CA ALA A 187 38.38 -38.26 29.99
C ALA A 187 38.22 -39.79 29.80
N LEU A 188 37.34 -40.22 28.88
CA LEU A 188 37.18 -41.62 28.49
C LEU A 188 38.30 -42.08 27.55
N GLU A 189 38.67 -41.28 26.55
CA GLU A 189 39.76 -41.57 25.60
C GLU A 189 41.14 -41.63 26.29
N SER A 190 41.38 -40.78 27.29
CA SER A 190 42.62 -40.78 28.10
C SER A 190 42.65 -41.84 29.20
N GLY A 191 41.54 -42.55 29.45
CA GLY A 191 41.43 -43.59 30.47
C GLY A 191 41.46 -43.10 31.92
N GLN A 192 41.36 -41.78 32.17
CA GLN A 192 41.50 -41.20 33.51
C GLN A 192 40.21 -41.27 34.37
N GLY A 193 39.08 -41.72 33.80
CA GLY A 193 37.79 -41.81 34.50
C GLY A 193 37.70 -42.83 35.65
N ALA A 194 38.72 -43.67 35.89
CA ALA A 194 38.71 -44.71 36.91
C ALA A 194 39.44 -44.30 38.21
N ALA A 195 38.95 -43.26 38.91
CA ALA A 195 39.59 -42.74 40.12
C ALA A 195 38.63 -42.21 41.21
N ALA A 196 37.63 -43.00 41.63
CA ALA A 196 36.98 -42.85 42.95
C ALA A 196 36.10 -44.07 43.33
N GLY A 197 36.69 -45.15 43.84
CA GLY A 197 35.94 -46.28 44.42
C GLY A 197 36.73 -47.60 44.42
N ASP A 198 36.93 -48.19 45.59
CA ASP A 198 37.74 -49.40 45.78
C ASP A 198 37.20 -50.62 44.99
N ALA A 199 37.90 -51.00 43.93
CA ALA A 199 37.85 -52.35 43.38
C ALA A 199 39.18 -52.68 42.67
N ALA A 200 40.04 -53.46 43.32
CA ALA A 200 41.24 -53.99 42.69
C ALA A 200 40.86 -55.06 41.65
N GLY A 201 41.21 -54.83 40.38
CA GLY A 201 41.31 -55.92 39.38
C GLY A 201 40.39 -55.85 38.16
N ALA A 202 40.51 -54.81 37.33
CA ALA A 202 40.39 -54.93 35.88
C ALA A 202 40.96 -53.68 35.19
N VAL A 203 42.03 -53.83 34.38
CA VAL A 203 42.38 -52.81 33.37
C VAL A 203 41.45 -53.02 32.18
N ALA A 204 40.20 -52.61 32.35
CA ALA A 204 39.21 -52.63 31.29
C ALA A 204 39.34 -51.33 30.48
N ALA A 205 39.73 -51.45 29.21
CA ALA A 205 39.44 -50.39 28.25
C ALA A 205 37.93 -50.10 28.30
N ALA A 206 37.54 -48.82 28.26
CA ALA A 206 36.13 -48.45 28.16
C ALA A 206 35.51 -49.23 26.99
N PRO A 207 34.37 -49.94 27.18
CA PRO A 207 33.77 -50.71 26.10
C PRO A 207 33.55 -49.81 24.89
N VAL A 208 33.87 -50.31 23.69
CA VAL A 208 33.83 -49.51 22.45
C VAL A 208 32.49 -48.76 22.29
N ALA A 209 31.38 -49.40 22.67
CA ALA A 209 30.04 -48.80 22.68
C ALA A 209 29.90 -47.55 23.59
N PHE A 210 30.64 -47.46 24.69
CA PHE A 210 30.62 -46.33 25.63
C PHE A 210 31.40 -45.12 25.07
N LEU A 211 32.53 -45.38 24.40
CA LEU A 211 33.27 -44.35 23.65
C LEU A 211 32.49 -43.87 22.43
N GLN A 212 31.81 -44.77 21.71
CA GLN A 212 30.92 -44.38 20.61
C GLN A 212 29.75 -43.53 21.10
N ALA A 213 29.04 -43.95 22.15
CA ALA A 213 27.94 -43.16 22.72
C ALA A 213 28.38 -41.76 23.16
N ALA A 214 29.55 -41.62 23.80
CA ALA A 214 30.10 -40.31 24.17
C ALA A 214 30.51 -39.46 22.95
N ARG A 215 30.97 -40.09 21.87
CA ARG A 215 31.33 -39.42 20.61
C ARG A 215 30.08 -38.94 19.87
N ASP A 216 29.02 -39.74 19.88
CA ASP A 216 27.72 -39.41 19.32
C ASP A 216 27.09 -38.25 20.12
N GLU A 217 27.11 -38.30 21.47
CA GLU A 217 26.68 -37.22 22.39
C GLU A 217 27.43 -35.90 22.10
N ALA A 218 28.76 -35.94 22.02
CA ALA A 218 29.56 -34.75 21.70
C ALA A 218 29.27 -34.22 20.29
N SER A 219 29.06 -35.08 19.29
CA SER A 219 28.74 -34.67 17.93
C SER A 219 27.35 -34.03 17.80
N ALA A 220 26.36 -34.53 18.56
CA ALA A 220 25.02 -33.97 18.62
C ALA A 220 25.02 -32.58 19.27
N ALA A 221 25.73 -32.41 20.39
CA ALA A 221 25.87 -31.11 21.05
C ALA A 221 26.59 -30.07 20.16
N MET A 222 27.59 -30.49 19.37
CA MET A 222 28.24 -29.61 18.38
C MET A 222 27.29 -29.21 17.24
N ALA A 223 26.41 -30.11 16.79
CA ALA A 223 25.41 -29.81 15.76
C ALA A 223 24.38 -28.80 16.29
N GLU A 224 23.85 -29.00 17.50
CA GLU A 224 22.92 -28.07 18.16
C GLU A 224 23.53 -26.66 18.33
N VAL A 225 24.81 -26.57 18.70
CA VAL A 225 25.55 -25.29 18.76
C VAL A 225 25.73 -24.65 17.38
N ALA A 226 25.81 -25.44 16.30
CA ALA A 226 25.90 -24.90 14.93
C ALA A 226 24.53 -24.40 14.44
N ASP A 227 23.46 -25.15 14.68
CA ASP A 227 22.09 -24.78 14.31
C ASP A 227 21.63 -23.52 15.05
N LEU A 228 21.88 -23.43 16.37
CA LEU A 228 21.59 -22.23 17.17
C LEU A 228 22.40 -21.00 16.72
N ARG A 229 23.62 -21.18 16.17
CA ARG A 229 24.38 -20.06 15.57
C ARG A 229 23.76 -19.60 14.27
N ALA A 230 23.35 -20.53 13.40
CA ALA A 230 22.70 -20.20 12.13
C ALA A 230 21.37 -19.45 12.36
N ALA A 231 20.56 -19.90 13.31
CA ALA A 231 19.34 -19.20 13.74
C ALA A 231 19.64 -17.79 14.28
N LEU A 232 20.67 -17.63 15.12
CA LEU A 232 21.06 -16.32 15.67
C LEU A 232 21.57 -15.34 14.58
N ASP A 233 22.20 -15.84 13.53
CA ASP A 233 22.66 -15.02 12.40
C ASP A 233 21.51 -14.65 11.45
N HIS A 234 20.47 -15.48 11.32
CA HIS A 234 19.22 -15.11 10.64
C HIS A 234 18.48 -13.99 11.39
N GLU A 235 18.25 -14.17 12.70
CA GLU A 235 17.66 -13.16 13.60
C GLU A 235 18.41 -11.82 13.59
N ARG A 236 19.74 -11.85 13.34
CA ARG A 236 20.54 -10.62 13.18
C ARG A 236 20.27 -9.90 11.86
N GLY A 237 19.94 -10.64 10.80
CA GLY A 237 19.49 -10.08 9.52
C GLY A 237 18.14 -9.40 9.67
N ASP A 238 17.15 -10.12 10.19
CA ASP A 238 15.77 -9.63 10.33
C ASP A 238 15.71 -8.38 11.23
N LEU A 239 16.49 -8.36 12.32
CA LEU A 239 16.62 -7.21 13.22
C LEU A 239 17.37 -6.02 12.56
N ALA A 240 18.25 -6.26 11.59
CA ALA A 240 18.85 -5.19 10.79
C ALA A 240 17.84 -4.59 9.80
N ASP A 241 17.03 -5.43 9.14
CA ASP A 241 16.00 -4.98 8.20
C ASP A 241 14.87 -4.21 8.91
N LEU A 242 14.40 -4.69 10.07
CA LEU A 242 13.44 -3.97 10.92
C LEU A 242 13.95 -2.58 11.37
N ARG A 243 15.26 -2.42 11.57
CA ARG A 243 15.85 -1.10 11.88
C ARG A 243 15.85 -0.17 10.66
N VAL A 244 16.15 -0.69 9.48
CA VAL A 244 16.09 0.09 8.23
C VAL A 244 14.66 0.57 7.97
N LEU A 245 13.66 -0.27 8.25
CA LEU A 245 12.23 0.08 8.19
C LEU A 245 11.85 1.14 9.24
N SER A 246 12.27 0.98 10.50
CA SER A 246 12.02 1.98 11.55
C SER A 246 12.63 3.35 11.22
N ASP A 247 13.90 3.38 10.78
CA ASP A 247 14.58 4.60 10.33
C ASP A 247 13.91 5.22 9.09
N ALA A 248 13.24 4.43 8.25
CA ALA A 248 12.50 4.91 7.08
C ALA A 248 11.17 5.55 7.48
N ALA A 249 10.40 4.89 8.35
CA ALA A 249 9.15 5.43 8.88
C ALA A 249 9.38 6.74 9.68
N ASP A 250 10.44 6.83 10.48
CA ASP A 250 10.78 8.09 11.19
C ASP A 250 11.16 9.24 10.21
N ARG A 251 11.73 8.93 9.03
CA ARG A 251 11.98 9.93 7.97
C ARG A 251 10.67 10.41 7.33
N GLU A 252 9.79 9.49 6.96
CA GLU A 252 8.48 9.81 6.39
C GLU A 252 7.60 10.63 7.35
N ILE A 253 7.56 10.23 8.63
CA ILE A 253 6.91 10.99 9.70
C ILE A 253 7.47 12.41 9.82
N ALA A 254 8.78 12.61 9.63
CA ALA A 254 9.40 13.94 9.67
C ALA A 254 8.98 14.79 8.47
N GLU A 255 8.92 14.21 7.27
CA GLU A 255 8.46 14.90 6.05
C GLU A 255 6.97 15.29 6.15
N LEU A 256 6.11 14.36 6.58
CA LEU A 256 4.68 14.61 6.80
C LEU A 256 4.43 15.69 7.86
N ARG A 257 5.22 15.73 8.95
CA ARG A 257 5.16 16.83 9.94
C ARG A 257 5.51 18.18 9.31
N VAL A 258 6.55 18.26 8.50
CA VAL A 258 6.94 19.50 7.80
C VAL A 258 5.85 19.96 6.83
N ALA A 259 5.26 19.04 6.06
CA ALA A 259 4.16 19.34 5.14
C ALA A 259 2.92 19.86 5.86
N ARG A 260 2.48 19.18 6.93
CA ARG A 260 1.36 19.62 7.79
C ARG A 260 1.61 20.99 8.42
N ASP A 261 2.81 21.24 8.92
CA ASP A 261 3.17 22.52 9.53
C ASP A 261 3.21 23.66 8.50
N ASP A 262 3.57 23.36 7.24
CA ASP A 262 3.51 24.35 6.16
C ASP A 262 2.07 24.64 5.72
N LEU A 263 1.24 23.60 5.51
CA LEU A 263 -0.21 23.76 5.29
C LEU A 263 -0.87 24.58 6.40
N THR A 264 -0.43 24.42 7.66
CA THR A 264 -0.93 25.22 8.80
C THR A 264 -0.53 26.70 8.69
N ARG A 265 0.68 27.02 8.21
CA ARG A 265 1.09 28.41 7.92
C ARG A 265 0.29 28.99 6.75
N GLN A 266 0.14 28.23 5.67
CA GLN A 266 -0.63 28.64 4.49
C GLN A 266 -2.08 28.94 4.88
N LEU A 267 -2.73 28.06 5.67
CA LEU A 267 -4.07 28.28 6.20
C LEU A 267 -4.16 29.57 7.04
N THR A 268 -3.15 29.84 7.88
CA THR A 268 -3.10 31.07 8.68
C THR A 268 -3.03 32.31 7.78
N ALA A 269 -2.18 32.30 6.74
CA ALA A 269 -2.07 33.41 5.79
C ALA A 269 -3.38 33.66 5.01
N VAL A 270 -4.07 32.60 4.58
CA VAL A 270 -5.38 32.72 3.90
C VAL A 270 -6.46 33.21 4.87
N MET A 271 -6.39 32.88 6.16
CA MET A 271 -7.26 33.46 7.19
C MET A 271 -7.00 34.96 7.41
N GLU A 272 -5.75 35.39 7.41
CA GLU A 272 -5.38 36.82 7.48
C GLU A 272 -5.87 37.59 6.25
N GLU A 273 -5.75 37.01 5.05
CA GLU A 273 -6.28 37.59 3.80
C GLU A 273 -7.82 37.69 3.83
N ARG A 274 -8.52 36.65 4.31
CA ARG A 274 -9.97 36.69 4.53
C ARG A 274 -10.36 37.85 5.44
N ASP A 275 -9.68 37.99 6.57
CA ASP A 275 -10.03 38.98 7.59
C ASP A 275 -9.78 40.41 7.08
N ALA A 276 -8.75 40.62 6.26
CA ALA A 276 -8.54 41.88 5.54
C ALA A 276 -9.68 42.20 4.56
N ILE A 277 -10.12 41.23 3.75
CA ILE A 277 -11.23 41.42 2.79
C ILE A 277 -12.55 41.68 3.52
N VAL A 278 -12.79 41.06 4.68
CA VAL A 278 -13.98 41.34 5.51
C VAL A 278 -13.99 42.81 5.97
N VAL A 279 -12.84 43.35 6.39
CA VAL A 279 -12.72 44.78 6.75
C VAL A 279 -12.97 45.69 5.55
N GLU A 280 -12.45 45.37 4.36
CA GLU A 280 -12.76 46.13 3.14
C GLU A 280 -14.26 46.09 2.78
N LEU A 281 -14.90 44.94 2.95
CA LEU A 281 -16.34 44.74 2.69
C LEU A 281 -17.22 45.54 3.67
N GLU A 282 -16.85 45.62 4.95
CA GLU A 282 -17.51 46.48 5.93
C GLU A 282 -17.34 47.97 5.60
N GLY A 283 -16.14 48.38 5.16
CA GLY A 283 -15.88 49.73 4.65
C GLY A 283 -16.71 50.06 3.41
N ALA A 284 -16.81 49.14 2.44
CA ALA A 284 -17.60 49.31 1.23
C ALA A 284 -19.11 49.40 1.52
N ARG A 285 -19.63 48.57 2.44
CA ARG A 285 -21.03 48.64 2.91
C ARG A 285 -21.34 49.97 3.60
N THR A 286 -20.41 50.50 4.40
CA THR A 286 -20.57 51.80 5.07
C THR A 286 -20.59 52.93 4.04
N ALA A 287 -19.70 52.93 3.06
CA ALA A 287 -19.72 53.91 1.97
C ALA A 287 -21.02 53.83 1.13
N ALA A 288 -21.57 52.63 0.93
CA ALA A 288 -22.84 52.44 0.22
C ALA A 288 -24.05 52.97 1.01
N SER A 289 -24.09 52.78 2.34
CA SER A 289 -25.18 53.29 3.18
C SER A 289 -25.14 54.82 3.30
N GLU A 290 -23.96 55.42 3.41
CA GLU A 290 -23.76 56.88 3.38
C GLU A 290 -24.19 57.49 2.04
N ALA A 291 -23.79 56.89 0.92
CA ALA A 291 -24.20 57.35 -0.42
C ALA A 291 -25.73 57.28 -0.61
N ARG A 292 -26.37 56.22 -0.12
CA ARG A 292 -27.83 56.06 -0.15
C ARG A 292 -28.54 57.09 0.72
N ALA A 293 -28.08 57.32 1.96
CA ALA A 293 -28.66 58.32 2.86
C ALA A 293 -28.54 59.74 2.27
N ALA A 294 -27.43 60.04 1.59
CA ALA A 294 -27.25 61.31 0.89
C ALA A 294 -28.23 61.48 -0.30
N ALA A 295 -28.50 60.41 -1.06
CA ALA A 295 -29.48 60.43 -2.15
C ALA A 295 -30.92 60.61 -1.62
N GLU A 296 -31.30 59.88 -0.55
CA GLU A 296 -32.60 60.00 0.10
C GLU A 296 -32.80 61.43 0.68
N ALA A 297 -31.78 62.02 1.30
CA ALA A 297 -31.80 63.41 1.78
C ALA A 297 -31.92 64.45 0.64
N ALA A 298 -31.29 64.23 -0.51
CA ALA A 298 -31.44 65.10 -1.69
C ALA A 298 -32.86 65.02 -2.27
N SER A 299 -33.45 63.82 -2.36
CA SER A 299 -34.81 63.61 -2.88
C SER A 299 -35.89 64.27 -2.01
N THR A 300 -35.74 64.21 -0.69
CA THR A 300 -36.70 64.80 0.26
C THR A 300 -36.61 66.32 0.28
N ALA A 301 -35.41 66.90 0.11
CA ALA A 301 -35.25 68.34 -0.07
C ALA A 301 -35.95 68.86 -1.34
N SER A 302 -35.93 68.08 -2.43
CA SER A 302 -36.65 68.43 -3.67
C SER A 302 -38.18 68.45 -3.49
N ALA A 303 -38.74 67.64 -2.59
CA ALA A 303 -40.18 67.59 -2.34
C ALA A 303 -40.69 68.75 -1.47
N ALA A 304 -39.85 69.27 -0.56
CA ALA A 304 -40.23 70.34 0.37
C ALA A 304 -40.27 71.74 -0.27
N GLY A 305 -39.58 71.96 -1.39
CA GLY A 305 -39.46 73.27 -2.04
C GLY A 305 -40.70 73.78 -2.78
N ALA A 306 -41.80 73.01 -2.84
CA ALA A 306 -42.94 73.27 -3.72
C ALA A 306 -44.14 74.02 -3.09
N SER A 307 -44.11 74.33 -1.79
CA SER A 307 -45.28 74.90 -1.07
C SER A 307 -44.94 76.13 -0.23
N GLY A 308 -45.31 77.34 -0.68
CA GLY A 308 -45.21 78.54 0.18
C GLY A 308 -45.50 79.93 -0.42
N VAL A 309 -46.77 80.23 -0.80
CA VAL A 309 -47.38 81.59 -1.02
C VAL A 309 -48.91 81.48 -0.83
N GLY A 310 -49.70 82.47 -0.36
CA GLY A 310 -49.42 83.73 0.34
C GLY A 310 -50.50 84.84 0.15
N ALA A 311 -51.09 85.37 1.26
CA ALA A 311 -51.87 86.63 1.36
C ALA A 311 -53.21 86.77 0.56
N SER A 312 -53.98 87.89 0.61
CA SER A 312 -54.86 88.47 1.67
C SER A 312 -55.58 89.76 1.16
N GLY A 313 -56.82 90.12 1.58
CA GLY A 313 -57.29 91.55 1.55
C GLY A 313 -58.70 91.95 1.01
N GLU A 314 -59.59 92.31 1.95
CA GLU A 314 -60.63 93.39 2.08
C GLU A 314 -61.32 94.21 0.92
N GLY A 315 -62.62 94.57 1.16
CA GLY A 315 -63.30 95.86 0.81
C GLY A 315 -64.21 95.92 -0.44
N ASP A 316 -65.55 95.74 -0.41
CA ASP A 316 -66.70 96.55 0.12
C ASP A 316 -67.28 97.65 -0.81
N ALA A 317 -68.52 97.44 -1.32
CA ALA A 317 -69.64 98.43 -1.36
C ALA A 317 -70.88 97.98 -2.19
N SER A 318 -72.09 98.14 -1.60
CA SER A 318 -73.43 98.34 -2.21
C SER A 318 -74.51 97.25 -1.98
N ALA A 319 -75.52 97.60 -1.19
CA ALA A 319 -76.32 96.64 -0.40
C ALA A 319 -77.58 96.02 -1.07
N GLU A 320 -77.99 96.45 -2.26
CA GLU A 320 -79.16 95.86 -2.95
C GLU A 320 -78.72 94.81 -4.00
N GLU A 321 -77.59 95.05 -4.67
CA GLU A 321 -76.86 93.99 -5.38
C GLU A 321 -76.42 92.91 -4.39
N ALA A 322 -75.95 93.30 -3.20
CA ALA A 322 -75.65 92.36 -2.11
C ALA A 322 -76.82 91.47 -1.67
N ARG A 323 -78.09 91.77 -1.98
CA ARG A 323 -79.23 90.85 -1.70
C ARG A 323 -79.40 89.79 -2.77
N MET A 324 -79.37 90.19 -4.05
CA MET A 324 -79.45 89.24 -5.16
C MET A 324 -78.18 88.39 -5.24
N SER A 325 -77.02 88.98 -4.96
CA SER A 325 -75.75 88.30 -4.74
C SER A 325 -75.76 87.46 -3.46
N LEU A 326 -76.48 87.82 -2.39
CA LEU A 326 -76.62 86.95 -1.20
C LEU A 326 -77.49 85.72 -1.51
N ASP A 327 -78.55 85.83 -2.29
CA ASP A 327 -79.32 84.64 -2.74
C ASP A 327 -78.47 83.76 -3.66
N ILE A 328 -77.71 84.34 -4.60
CA ILE A 328 -76.74 83.60 -5.44
C ILE A 328 -75.65 82.95 -4.57
N VAL A 329 -75.10 83.66 -3.58
CA VAL A 329 -74.07 83.14 -2.66
C VAL A 329 -74.66 82.11 -1.70
N MET A 330 -75.93 82.21 -1.30
CA MET A 330 -76.61 81.17 -0.51
C MET A 330 -76.90 79.93 -1.36
N GLN A 331 -77.31 80.09 -2.63
CA GLN A 331 -77.44 78.96 -3.56
C GLN A 331 -76.08 78.30 -3.82
N GLN A 332 -75.03 79.08 -4.12
CA GLN A 332 -73.67 78.58 -4.28
C GLN A 332 -73.15 77.93 -2.99
N ARG A 333 -73.45 78.48 -1.81
CA ARG A 333 -73.14 77.86 -0.51
C ARG A 333 -73.86 76.52 -0.38
N ASP A 334 -75.13 76.42 -0.74
CA ASP A 334 -75.92 75.19 -0.58
C ASP A 334 -75.52 74.13 -1.62
N GLU A 335 -75.11 74.54 -2.83
CA GLU A 335 -74.43 73.70 -3.82
C GLU A 335 -73.06 73.21 -3.30
N VAL A 336 -72.24 74.09 -2.71
CA VAL A 336 -70.95 73.75 -2.09
C VAL A 336 -71.13 72.85 -0.86
N VAL A 337 -72.16 73.07 -0.04
CA VAL A 337 -72.49 72.20 1.11
C VAL A 337 -72.94 70.83 0.60
N THR A 338 -73.75 70.77 -0.46
CA THR A 338 -74.16 69.50 -1.08
C THR A 338 -72.93 68.76 -1.64
N ALA A 339 -72.06 69.43 -2.38
CA ALA A 339 -70.80 68.87 -2.88
C ALA A 339 -69.85 68.46 -1.75
N LEU A 340 -69.79 69.21 -0.65
CA LEU A 340 -69.01 68.86 0.53
C LEU A 340 -69.58 67.60 1.22
N THR A 341 -70.90 67.48 1.35
CA THR A 341 -71.51 66.25 1.91
C THR A 341 -71.32 65.04 1.01
N ALA A 342 -71.31 65.21 -0.32
CA ALA A 342 -70.99 64.15 -1.26
C ALA A 342 -69.52 63.71 -1.12
N THR A 343 -68.57 64.65 -1.15
CA THR A 343 -67.14 64.33 -0.97
C THR A 343 -66.82 63.79 0.43
N GLN A 344 -67.58 64.15 1.46
CA GLN A 344 -67.51 63.52 2.79
C GLN A 344 -68.02 62.07 2.79
N ALA A 345 -69.06 61.76 2.01
CA ALA A 345 -69.55 60.40 1.84
C ALA A 345 -68.57 59.54 1.01
N ASP A 346 -68.02 60.10 -0.07
CA ASP A 346 -66.99 59.45 -0.89
C ASP A 346 -65.72 59.18 -0.07
N LEU A 347 -65.31 60.14 0.77
CA LEU A 347 -64.18 59.97 1.69
C LEU A 347 -64.46 58.89 2.75
N ALA A 348 -65.68 58.81 3.28
CA ALA A 348 -66.06 57.76 4.21
C ALA A 348 -66.06 56.36 3.56
N ALA A 349 -66.51 56.26 2.30
CA ALA A 349 -66.42 55.03 1.52
C ALA A 349 -64.96 54.62 1.25
N ALA A 350 -64.12 55.56 0.78
CA ALA A 350 -62.70 55.31 0.55
C ALA A 350 -61.93 54.95 1.83
N VAL A 351 -62.34 55.48 2.99
CA VAL A 351 -61.81 55.07 4.30
C VAL A 351 -62.22 53.64 4.65
N SER A 352 -63.48 53.25 4.37
CA SER A 352 -63.94 51.86 4.57
C SER A 352 -63.18 50.87 3.68
N GLU A 353 -63.03 51.18 2.38
CA GLU A 353 -62.24 50.36 1.44
C GLU A 353 -60.77 50.25 1.87
N ARG A 354 -60.17 51.36 2.33
CA ARG A 354 -58.80 51.36 2.89
C ARG A 354 -58.69 50.46 4.12
N ASP A 355 -59.67 50.46 5.01
CA ASP A 355 -59.63 49.69 6.25
C ASP A 355 -59.88 48.19 6.00
N GLU A 356 -60.69 47.84 4.99
CA GLU A 356 -60.79 46.47 4.45
C GLU A 356 -59.46 46.01 3.82
N VAL A 357 -58.83 46.84 2.98
CA VAL A 357 -57.52 46.55 2.38
C VAL A 357 -56.42 46.42 3.45
N ALA A 358 -56.44 47.24 4.49
CA ALA A 358 -55.51 47.14 5.62
C ALA A 358 -55.69 45.82 6.40
N THR A 359 -56.94 45.38 6.59
CA THR A 359 -57.27 44.10 7.21
C THR A 359 -56.79 42.92 6.35
N ALA A 360 -57.03 42.97 5.03
CA ALA A 360 -56.57 41.98 4.08
C ALA A 360 -55.03 41.92 4.02
N LEU A 361 -54.36 43.07 4.01
CA LEU A 361 -52.89 43.17 4.06
C LEU A 361 -52.35 42.51 5.32
N SER A 362 -52.91 42.83 6.50
CA SER A 362 -52.51 42.20 7.77
C SER A 362 -52.69 40.67 7.75
N ALA A 363 -53.77 40.17 7.14
CA ALA A 363 -53.98 38.73 6.98
C ALA A 363 -52.95 38.08 6.04
N THR A 364 -52.62 38.73 4.92
CA THR A 364 -51.56 38.23 4.01
C THR A 364 -50.17 38.28 4.63
N GLN A 365 -49.87 39.28 5.47
CA GLN A 365 -48.63 39.37 6.24
C GLN A 365 -48.53 38.24 7.28
N ALA A 366 -49.63 37.91 7.97
CA ALA A 366 -49.68 36.77 8.88
C ALA A 366 -49.48 35.42 8.17
N ASN A 367 -50.12 35.23 7.01
CA ASN A 367 -49.93 34.02 6.20
C ASN A 367 -48.49 33.91 5.68
N LEU A 368 -47.88 35.02 5.22
CA LEU A 368 -46.49 35.04 4.80
C LEU A 368 -45.54 34.70 5.95
N ALA A 369 -45.79 35.22 7.15
CA ALA A 369 -45.00 34.88 8.34
C ALA A 369 -45.11 33.38 8.70
N ALA A 370 -46.29 32.78 8.57
CA ALA A 370 -46.49 31.35 8.76
C ALA A 370 -45.70 30.52 7.72
N SER A 371 -45.80 30.85 6.43
CA SER A 371 -45.04 30.14 5.37
C SER A 371 -43.52 30.34 5.48
N VAL A 372 -43.04 31.47 6.04
CA VAL A 372 -41.62 31.66 6.37
C VAL A 372 -41.20 30.74 7.52
N ALA A 373 -42.01 30.62 8.57
CA ALA A 373 -41.74 29.68 9.66
C ALA A 373 -41.71 28.21 9.18
N GLU A 374 -42.68 27.78 8.38
CA GLU A 374 -42.69 26.44 7.75
C GLU A 374 -41.45 26.19 6.89
N ARG A 375 -41.02 27.19 6.10
CA ARG A 375 -39.78 27.11 5.30
C ARG A 375 -38.55 26.95 6.19
N ASP A 376 -38.48 27.67 7.30
CA ASP A 376 -37.32 27.66 8.19
C ASP A 376 -37.24 26.35 9.01
N GLU A 377 -38.39 25.75 9.36
CA GLU A 377 -38.47 24.38 9.87
C GLU A 377 -37.97 23.36 8.83
N VAL A 378 -38.43 23.46 7.57
CA VAL A 378 -37.97 22.58 6.47
C VAL A 378 -36.47 22.75 6.20
N ALA A 379 -35.94 23.97 6.25
CA ALA A 379 -34.51 24.23 6.10
C ALA A 379 -33.69 23.58 7.24
N THR A 380 -34.19 23.65 8.47
CA THR A 380 -33.58 22.98 9.63
C THR A 380 -33.60 21.46 9.47
N ALA A 381 -34.73 20.89 9.06
CA ALA A 381 -34.86 19.44 8.80
C ALA A 381 -33.96 18.97 7.64
N LEU A 382 -33.81 19.77 6.58
CA LEU A 382 -32.90 19.48 5.47
C LEU A 382 -31.43 19.48 5.94
N SER A 383 -31.03 20.46 6.76
CA SER A 383 -29.67 20.51 7.31
C SER A 383 -29.38 19.31 8.22
N ALA A 384 -30.35 18.84 8.98
CA ALA A 384 -30.21 17.61 9.79
C ALA A 384 -30.06 16.37 8.90
N ALA A 385 -30.94 16.20 7.89
CA ALA A 385 -30.86 15.09 6.95
C ALA A 385 -29.55 15.08 6.12
N GLN A 386 -28.98 16.25 5.83
CA GLN A 386 -27.65 16.37 5.21
C GLN A 386 -26.52 15.92 6.13
N ALA A 387 -26.61 16.21 7.44
CA ALA A 387 -25.66 15.72 8.42
C ALA A 387 -25.75 14.19 8.61
N ASP A 388 -26.97 13.64 8.69
CA ASP A 388 -27.20 12.19 8.76
C ASP A 388 -26.68 11.47 7.50
N LEU A 389 -26.86 12.07 6.31
CA LEU A 389 -26.31 11.55 5.06
C LEU A 389 -24.78 11.57 5.06
N ALA A 390 -24.15 12.64 5.57
CA ALA A 390 -22.70 12.72 5.68
C ALA A 390 -22.15 11.67 6.66
N ALA A 391 -22.82 11.47 7.80
CA ALA A 391 -22.47 10.43 8.77
C ALA A 391 -22.56 9.01 8.18
N THR A 392 -23.68 8.69 7.53
CA THR A 392 -23.87 7.36 6.89
C THR A 392 -22.94 7.11 5.70
N VAL A 393 -22.54 8.15 4.96
CA VAL A 393 -21.47 8.04 3.96
C VAL A 393 -20.12 7.75 4.62
N SER A 394 -19.78 8.43 5.72
CA SER A 394 -18.55 8.14 6.47
C SER A 394 -18.52 6.72 7.05
N GLU A 395 -19.65 6.22 7.58
CA GLU A 395 -19.79 4.84 8.05
C GLU A 395 -19.60 3.83 6.90
N ARG A 396 -20.24 4.07 5.75
CA ARG A 396 -20.07 3.25 4.54
C ARG A 396 -18.62 3.19 4.10
N ASP A 397 -17.92 4.31 4.08
CA ASP A 397 -16.55 4.40 3.59
C ASP A 397 -15.56 3.74 4.57
N GLY A 398 -15.80 3.86 5.88
CA GLY A 398 -15.09 3.07 6.90
C GLY A 398 -15.30 1.56 6.77
N LEU A 399 -16.54 1.12 6.51
CA LEU A 399 -16.85 -0.30 6.26
C LEU A 399 -16.23 -0.80 4.94
N ALA A 400 -16.15 0.05 3.91
CA ALA A 400 -15.50 -0.29 2.65
C ALA A 400 -13.98 -0.45 2.82
N ALA A 401 -13.34 0.39 3.64
CA ALA A 401 -11.93 0.24 4.00
C ALA A 401 -11.66 -1.09 4.74
N GLN A 402 -12.45 -1.40 5.78
CA GLN A 402 -12.36 -2.68 6.50
C GLN A 402 -12.56 -3.89 5.58
N ALA A 403 -13.49 -3.80 4.62
CA ALA A 403 -13.70 -4.88 3.64
C ALA A 403 -12.53 -5.06 2.67
N ALA A 404 -11.80 -3.98 2.33
CA ALA A 404 -10.59 -4.04 1.51
C ALA A 404 -9.40 -4.62 2.29
N GLU A 405 -9.25 -4.25 3.55
CA GLU A 405 -8.23 -4.79 4.47
C GLU A 405 -8.41 -6.31 4.67
N LEU A 406 -9.62 -6.76 5.02
CA LEU A 406 -9.96 -8.19 5.14
C LEU A 406 -9.78 -8.97 3.82
N ALA A 407 -9.95 -8.32 2.66
CA ALA A 407 -9.67 -8.94 1.37
C ALA A 407 -8.17 -9.13 1.14
N SER A 408 -7.35 -8.15 1.55
CA SER A 408 -5.89 -8.23 1.51
C SER A 408 -5.36 -9.32 2.47
N GLU A 409 -5.86 -9.38 3.70
CA GLU A 409 -5.52 -10.45 4.65
C GLU A 409 -5.83 -11.84 4.10
N ARG A 410 -7.04 -12.02 3.53
CA ARG A 410 -7.46 -13.29 2.90
C ARG A 410 -6.51 -13.68 1.77
N ASP A 411 -6.09 -12.73 0.94
CA ASP A 411 -5.24 -13.01 -0.22
C ASP A 411 -3.79 -13.30 0.21
N GLY A 412 -3.30 -12.68 1.28
CA GLY A 412 -2.05 -13.05 1.97
C GLY A 412 -2.09 -14.48 2.51
N LEU A 413 -3.12 -14.82 3.30
CA LEU A 413 -3.32 -16.17 3.83
C LEU A 413 -3.49 -17.25 2.73
N ALA A 414 -4.05 -16.87 1.57
CA ALA A 414 -4.12 -17.76 0.42
C ALA A 414 -2.75 -18.03 -0.20
N ALA A 415 -1.88 -17.02 -0.28
CA ALA A 415 -0.50 -17.18 -0.73
C ALA A 415 0.34 -18.03 0.24
N GLU A 416 0.23 -17.79 1.55
CA GLU A 416 0.89 -18.61 2.58
C GLU A 416 0.45 -20.09 2.51
N ARG A 417 -0.84 -20.34 2.32
CA ARG A 417 -1.37 -21.71 2.13
C ARG A 417 -0.76 -22.39 0.90
N ASP A 418 -0.62 -21.67 -0.20
CA ASP A 418 -0.13 -22.24 -1.46
C ASP A 418 1.39 -22.49 -1.41
N GLU A 419 2.15 -21.64 -0.70
CA GLU A 419 3.55 -21.89 -0.38
C GLU A 419 3.71 -23.09 0.58
N ALA A 420 2.90 -23.19 1.64
CA ALA A 420 2.91 -24.36 2.53
C ALA A 420 2.52 -25.66 1.80
N ALA A 421 1.63 -25.59 0.80
CA ALA A 421 1.30 -26.72 -0.06
C ALA A 421 2.48 -27.12 -0.96
N SER A 422 3.20 -26.16 -1.54
CA SER A 422 4.44 -26.38 -2.30
C SER A 422 5.50 -27.07 -1.44
N GLN A 423 5.75 -26.57 -0.23
CA GLN A 423 6.71 -27.16 0.72
C GLN A 423 6.33 -28.59 1.12
N ARG A 424 5.04 -28.84 1.41
CA ARG A 424 4.52 -30.19 1.69
C ARG A 424 4.78 -31.15 0.52
N ASP A 425 4.55 -30.70 -0.71
CA ASP A 425 4.69 -31.55 -1.90
C ASP A 425 6.17 -31.81 -2.21
N GLN A 426 7.07 -30.86 -1.93
CA GLN A 426 8.52 -31.08 -1.96
C GLN A 426 8.97 -32.11 -0.90
N LEU A 427 8.50 -31.99 0.35
CA LEU A 427 8.79 -32.96 1.42
C LEU A 427 8.23 -34.36 1.11
N ALA A 428 7.06 -34.45 0.48
CA ALA A 428 6.51 -35.71 0.01
C ALA A 428 7.40 -36.36 -1.07
N ALA A 429 7.89 -35.57 -2.04
CA ALA A 429 8.83 -36.06 -3.05
C ALA A 429 10.17 -36.51 -2.45
N GLN A 430 10.71 -35.77 -1.46
CA GLN A 430 11.92 -36.17 -0.73
C GLN A 430 11.72 -37.49 0.03
N ARG A 431 10.60 -37.64 0.75
CA ARG A 431 10.22 -38.88 1.43
C ARG A 431 10.16 -40.05 0.45
N ASP A 432 9.54 -39.86 -0.71
CA ASP A 432 9.36 -40.93 -1.69
C ASP A 432 10.69 -41.32 -2.35
N GLY A 433 11.62 -40.36 -2.52
CA GLY A 433 13.02 -40.63 -2.87
C GLY A 433 13.74 -41.50 -1.83
N LEU A 434 13.70 -41.09 -0.55
CA LEU A 434 14.30 -41.85 0.56
C LEU A 434 13.69 -43.26 0.73
N VAL A 435 12.40 -43.41 0.42
CA VAL A 435 11.71 -44.71 0.40
C VAL A 435 12.26 -45.60 -0.73
N ALA A 436 12.51 -45.05 -1.91
CA ALA A 436 13.12 -45.79 -3.02
C ALA A 436 14.57 -46.20 -2.71
N GLU A 437 15.40 -45.29 -2.15
CA GLU A 437 16.76 -45.58 -1.71
C GLU A 437 16.80 -46.68 -0.64
N ARG A 438 15.88 -46.63 0.34
CA ARG A 438 15.72 -47.68 1.34
C ARG A 438 15.40 -49.03 0.69
N ASP A 439 14.49 -49.06 -0.27
CA ASP A 439 14.05 -50.31 -0.90
C ASP A 439 15.16 -50.92 -1.77
N GLU A 440 15.96 -50.10 -2.46
CA GLU A 440 17.18 -50.54 -3.16
C GLU A 440 18.22 -51.11 -2.19
N ALA A 441 18.49 -50.43 -1.07
CA ALA A 441 19.39 -50.92 -0.03
C ALA A 441 18.91 -52.22 0.62
N VAL A 442 17.60 -52.40 0.79
CA VAL A 442 17.00 -53.66 1.28
C VAL A 442 17.19 -54.80 0.27
N GLU A 443 17.04 -54.54 -1.04
CA GLU A 443 17.38 -55.55 -2.06
C GLU A 443 18.88 -55.91 -2.05
N GLU A 444 19.78 -54.92 -1.93
CA GLU A 444 21.22 -55.16 -1.86
C GLU A 444 21.60 -56.00 -0.63
N LEU A 445 21.06 -55.68 0.55
CA LEU A 445 21.22 -56.51 1.74
C LEU A 445 20.68 -57.93 1.55
N GLY A 446 19.59 -58.11 0.79
CA GLY A 446 19.08 -59.41 0.38
C GLY A 446 20.09 -60.19 -0.49
N ARG A 447 20.68 -59.54 -1.51
CA ARG A 447 21.71 -60.11 -2.40
C ARG A 447 22.99 -60.48 -1.64
N LEU A 448 23.45 -59.60 -0.74
CA LEU A 448 24.61 -59.83 0.12
C LEU A 448 24.36 -61.00 1.07
N ARG A 449 23.18 -61.08 1.70
CA ARG A 449 22.83 -62.19 2.58
C ARG A 449 22.80 -63.53 1.85
N ALA A 450 22.18 -63.60 0.67
CA ALA A 450 22.22 -64.80 -0.17
C ALA A 450 23.65 -65.22 -0.55
N THR A 451 24.54 -64.24 -0.78
CA THR A 451 25.97 -64.48 -1.05
C THR A 451 26.69 -65.03 0.18
N VAL A 452 26.41 -64.49 1.38
CA VAL A 452 26.93 -64.99 2.65
C VAL A 452 26.47 -66.43 2.89
N ASP A 453 25.17 -66.71 2.76
CA ASP A 453 24.61 -68.05 2.96
C ASP A 453 25.22 -69.07 1.97
N ALA A 454 25.39 -68.70 0.70
CA ALA A 454 26.09 -69.52 -0.29
C ALA A 454 27.57 -69.76 0.05
N SER A 455 28.28 -68.74 0.56
CA SER A 455 29.68 -68.86 0.99
C SER A 455 29.82 -69.77 2.23
N GLN A 456 28.85 -69.75 3.14
CA GLN A 456 28.80 -70.63 4.30
C GLN A 456 28.53 -72.08 3.89
N ALA A 457 27.60 -72.31 2.96
CA ALA A 457 27.33 -73.64 2.42
C ALA A 457 28.57 -74.23 1.72
N LEU A 458 29.25 -73.44 0.87
CA LEU A 458 30.52 -73.85 0.24
C LEU A 458 31.61 -74.15 1.28
N ARG A 459 31.74 -73.33 2.32
CA ARG A 459 32.68 -73.57 3.42
C ARG A 459 32.37 -74.88 4.15
N SER A 460 31.11 -75.21 4.36
CA SER A 460 30.68 -76.47 4.98
C SER A 460 31.01 -77.68 4.10
N ASP A 461 30.74 -77.64 2.79
CA ASP A 461 31.17 -78.68 1.82
C ASP A 461 32.70 -78.87 1.84
N LEU A 462 33.46 -77.77 1.76
CA LEU A 462 34.91 -77.83 1.79
C LEU A 462 35.46 -78.39 3.10
N GLN A 463 34.85 -78.07 4.24
CA GLN A 463 35.21 -78.66 5.54
C GLN A 463 34.89 -80.17 5.60
N GLN A 464 33.75 -80.59 5.07
CA GLN A 464 33.37 -82.01 5.01
C GLN A 464 34.32 -82.80 4.09
N ARG A 465 34.64 -82.24 2.91
CA ARG A 465 35.60 -82.82 1.96
C ARG A 465 37.01 -82.87 2.52
N LEU A 466 37.46 -81.83 3.22
CA LEU A 466 38.74 -81.82 3.93
C LEU A 466 38.80 -82.96 4.97
N GLY A 467 37.75 -83.11 5.78
CA GLY A 467 37.61 -84.18 6.76
C GLY A 467 37.68 -85.58 6.12
N ALA A 468 36.95 -85.79 5.01
CA ALA A 468 37.02 -87.03 4.23
C ALA A 468 38.44 -87.30 3.70
N THR A 469 39.09 -86.31 3.09
CA THR A 469 40.46 -86.47 2.58
C THR A 469 41.49 -86.71 3.70
N SER A 470 41.25 -86.21 4.92
CA SER A 470 42.10 -86.51 6.08
C SER A 470 41.95 -87.97 6.50
N LEU A 471 40.72 -88.49 6.56
CA LEU A 471 40.43 -89.89 6.84
C LEU A 471 41.02 -90.84 5.78
N ASP A 472 40.93 -90.48 4.51
CA ASP A 472 41.55 -91.21 3.41
C ASP A 472 43.09 -91.19 3.51
N LEU A 473 43.68 -90.05 3.86
CA LEU A 473 45.12 -89.89 4.06
C LEU A 473 45.64 -90.73 5.24
N ASP A 474 44.93 -90.73 6.37
CA ASP A 474 45.29 -91.53 7.54
C ASP A 474 45.10 -93.03 7.27
N SER A 475 44.08 -93.40 6.51
CA SER A 475 43.89 -94.77 6.01
C SER A 475 45.02 -95.20 5.06
N ALA A 476 45.48 -94.31 4.17
CA ALA A 476 46.61 -94.57 3.28
C ALA A 476 47.94 -94.68 4.04
N ARG A 477 48.16 -93.85 5.07
CA ARG A 477 49.31 -93.94 5.98
C ARG A 477 49.33 -95.25 6.76
N ALA A 478 48.18 -95.70 7.27
CA ALA A 478 48.06 -96.98 7.95
C ALA A 478 48.44 -98.15 7.02
N ARG A 479 47.87 -98.21 5.80
CA ARG A 479 48.23 -99.21 4.79
C ARG A 479 49.71 -99.17 4.42
N ALA A 480 50.31 -97.98 4.29
CA ALA A 480 51.74 -97.85 4.01
C ALA A 480 52.60 -98.41 5.16
N ALA A 481 52.22 -98.17 6.41
CA ALA A 481 52.90 -98.75 7.57
C ALA A 481 52.71 -100.28 7.67
N ASP A 482 51.55 -100.79 7.29
CA ASP A 482 51.28 -102.24 7.23
C ASP A 482 52.14 -102.92 6.15
N LEU A 483 52.13 -102.39 4.92
CA LEU A 483 52.99 -102.87 3.82
C LEU A 483 54.48 -102.78 4.15
N THR A 484 54.90 -101.76 4.91
CA THR A 484 56.30 -101.64 5.36
C THR A 484 56.68 -102.78 6.31
N ARG A 485 55.81 -103.13 7.26
CA ARG A 485 56.01 -104.26 8.18
C ARG A 485 55.98 -105.62 7.45
N GLU A 486 55.14 -105.76 6.43
CA GLU A 486 55.11 -106.96 5.58
C GLU A 486 56.40 -107.11 4.76
N LEU A 487 56.92 -106.02 4.18
CA LEU A 487 58.22 -106.00 3.49
C LEU A 487 59.40 -106.31 4.42
N GLU A 488 59.39 -105.81 5.65
CA GLU A 488 60.40 -106.13 6.68
C GLU A 488 60.36 -107.62 7.01
N SER A 489 59.18 -108.18 7.30
CA SER A 489 59.00 -109.62 7.54
C SER A 489 59.44 -110.51 6.37
N LEU A 490 59.15 -110.12 5.13
CA LEU A 490 59.56 -110.86 3.93
C LEU A 490 61.07 -110.74 3.66
N SER A 491 61.68 -109.61 4.00
CA SER A 491 63.13 -109.43 3.94
C SER A 491 63.82 -110.34 4.96
N ASP A 492 63.32 -110.38 6.19
CA ASP A 492 63.84 -111.25 7.25
C ASP A 492 63.69 -112.74 6.86
N GLU A 493 62.53 -113.16 6.38
CA GLU A 493 62.30 -114.53 5.88
C GLU A 493 63.29 -114.89 4.75
N ARG A 494 63.53 -113.98 3.80
CA ARG A 494 64.54 -114.17 2.76
C ARG A 494 65.94 -114.39 3.35
N THR A 495 66.36 -113.56 4.32
CA THR A 495 67.70 -113.72 4.93
C THR A 495 67.84 -115.02 5.74
N GLN A 496 66.77 -115.51 6.38
CA GLN A 496 66.77 -116.81 7.05
C GLN A 496 66.87 -117.96 6.05
N LEU A 497 66.16 -117.87 4.92
CA LEU A 497 66.26 -118.86 3.83
C LEU A 497 67.65 -118.88 3.18
N GLU A 498 68.28 -117.71 3.02
CA GLU A 498 69.66 -117.59 2.56
C GLU A 498 70.63 -118.30 3.52
N GLN A 499 70.55 -118.04 4.83
CA GLN A 499 71.36 -118.71 5.86
C GLN A 499 71.20 -120.24 5.84
N VAL A 500 69.96 -120.75 5.81
CA VAL A 500 69.69 -122.21 5.73
C VAL A 500 70.24 -122.82 4.44
N SER A 501 70.33 -122.04 3.35
CA SER A 501 70.95 -122.50 2.10
C SER A 501 72.47 -122.61 2.21
N GLU A 502 73.12 -121.70 2.95
CA GLU A 502 74.57 -121.71 3.19
C GLU A 502 74.97 -122.84 4.16
N GLU A 503 74.21 -123.03 5.24
CA GLU A 503 74.42 -124.14 6.19
C GLU A 503 74.36 -125.51 5.50
N ARG A 504 73.33 -125.74 4.68
CA ARG A 504 73.18 -126.99 3.90
C ARG A 504 74.32 -127.19 2.90
N GLN A 505 74.84 -126.12 2.30
CA GLN A 505 75.99 -126.19 1.41
C GLN A 505 77.28 -126.56 2.16
N ALA A 506 77.50 -125.99 3.34
CA ALA A 506 78.63 -126.32 4.21
C ALA A 506 78.59 -127.78 4.70
N GLU A 507 77.41 -128.27 5.08
CA GLU A 507 77.23 -129.67 5.49
C GLU A 507 77.48 -130.65 4.33
N LEU A 508 76.97 -130.36 3.13
CA LEU A 508 77.25 -131.16 1.93
C LEU A 508 78.75 -131.14 1.55
N ALA A 509 79.45 -130.02 1.74
CA ALA A 509 80.89 -129.94 1.52
C ALA A 509 81.67 -130.80 2.53
N ARG A 510 81.28 -130.76 3.81
CA ARG A 510 81.86 -131.60 4.87
C ARG A 510 81.67 -133.09 4.58
N ILE A 511 80.44 -133.54 4.29
CA ILE A 511 80.14 -134.96 4.00
C ILE A 511 80.94 -135.46 2.79
N ARG A 512 81.12 -134.63 1.75
CA ARG A 512 81.98 -134.98 0.60
C ARG A 512 83.45 -135.15 0.99
N SER A 513 83.98 -134.30 1.87
CA SER A 513 85.36 -134.43 2.38
C SER A 513 85.54 -135.74 3.17
N GLU A 514 84.63 -136.01 4.12
CA GLU A 514 84.66 -137.25 4.92
C GLU A 514 84.53 -138.50 4.04
N LEU A 515 83.67 -138.47 3.02
CA LEU A 515 83.56 -139.55 2.02
C LEU A 515 84.86 -139.74 1.22
N GLN A 516 85.48 -138.65 0.76
CA GLN A 516 86.72 -138.70 -0.01
C GLN A 516 87.87 -139.26 0.82
N GLU A 517 87.99 -138.87 2.08
CA GLU A 517 88.96 -139.43 3.03
C GLU A 517 88.73 -140.92 3.28
N ALA A 518 87.47 -141.34 3.49
CA ALA A 518 87.14 -142.74 3.67
C ALA A 518 87.53 -143.58 2.44
N GLN A 519 87.22 -143.13 1.22
CA GLN A 519 87.65 -143.84 0.01
C GLN A 519 89.17 -143.83 -0.17
N GLN A 520 89.87 -142.75 0.20
CA GLN A 520 91.34 -142.72 0.17
C GLN A 520 91.95 -143.74 1.15
N GLN A 521 91.36 -143.92 2.33
CA GLN A 521 91.78 -144.93 3.30
C GLN A 521 91.56 -146.35 2.75
N VAL A 522 90.37 -146.66 2.20
CA VAL A 522 90.10 -147.97 1.59
C VAL A 522 91.04 -148.22 0.40
N ALA A 523 91.28 -147.24 -0.46
CA ALA A 523 92.26 -147.33 -1.56
C ALA A 523 93.68 -147.63 -1.05
N THR A 524 94.09 -147.00 0.04
CA THR A 524 95.43 -147.22 0.63
C THR A 524 95.54 -148.62 1.23
N LEU A 525 94.52 -149.08 1.96
CA LEU A 525 94.49 -150.40 2.60
C LEU A 525 94.37 -151.57 1.61
N THR A 526 93.73 -151.34 0.46
CA THR A 526 93.58 -152.33 -0.62
C THR A 526 94.76 -152.35 -1.60
N GLY A 527 95.79 -151.51 -1.39
CA GLY A 527 96.94 -151.41 -2.30
C GLY A 527 96.56 -150.85 -3.68
N ALA A 528 95.48 -150.07 -3.76
CA ALA A 528 94.99 -149.47 -4.99
C ALA A 528 95.98 -148.43 -5.56
N ARG A 529 95.74 -148.00 -6.81
CA ARG A 529 96.52 -146.92 -7.45
C ARG A 529 96.16 -145.54 -6.87
N GLY A 530 94.93 -145.36 -6.41
CA GLY A 530 94.42 -144.12 -5.84
C GLY A 530 92.90 -144.07 -5.89
N ILE A 531 92.34 -142.86 -5.74
CA ILE A 531 90.91 -142.57 -5.94
C ILE A 531 90.69 -141.58 -7.09
N TYR A 532 89.46 -141.51 -7.58
CA TYR A 532 89.03 -140.59 -8.62
C TYR A 532 87.60 -140.09 -8.37
N THR A 533 87.40 -138.77 -8.39
CA THR A 533 86.08 -138.16 -8.27
C THR A 533 85.44 -138.02 -9.65
N VAL A 534 84.38 -138.80 -9.88
CA VAL A 534 83.58 -138.84 -11.11
C VAL A 534 83.15 -137.44 -11.53
N GLN A 535 83.47 -137.05 -12.76
CA GLN A 535 83.05 -135.78 -13.34
C GLN A 535 81.72 -135.94 -14.10
N PRO A 536 81.02 -134.85 -14.45
CA PRO A 536 79.93 -134.91 -15.41
C PRO A 536 80.35 -135.61 -16.71
N LEU A 537 79.57 -136.60 -17.15
CA LEU A 537 79.78 -137.45 -18.34
C LEU A 537 80.84 -138.56 -18.24
N ASP A 538 81.38 -138.86 -17.05
CA ASP A 538 82.21 -140.05 -16.86
C ASP A 538 81.41 -141.38 -16.90
N SER A 539 82.10 -142.46 -17.25
CA SER A 539 81.62 -143.85 -17.14
C SER A 539 82.74 -144.74 -16.57
N LEU A 540 82.40 -145.92 -16.01
CA LEU A 540 83.43 -146.86 -15.54
C LEU A 540 84.43 -147.24 -16.65
N SER A 541 83.97 -147.30 -17.90
CA SER A 541 84.84 -147.56 -19.06
C SER A 541 85.75 -146.40 -19.44
N SER A 542 85.32 -145.14 -19.31
CA SER A 542 86.19 -143.97 -19.55
C SER A 542 87.23 -143.83 -18.44
N ILE A 543 86.84 -144.05 -17.19
CA ILE A 543 87.74 -144.06 -16.02
C ILE A 543 88.80 -145.17 -16.16
N ALA A 544 88.38 -146.40 -16.48
CA ALA A 544 89.31 -147.51 -16.73
C ALA A 544 90.23 -147.25 -17.94
N THR A 545 89.72 -146.60 -19.00
CA THR A 545 90.54 -146.17 -20.14
C THR A 545 91.57 -145.11 -19.73
N PHE A 546 91.17 -144.13 -18.92
CA PHE A 546 92.05 -143.06 -18.45
C PHE A 546 93.23 -143.62 -17.65
N PHE A 547 92.96 -144.48 -16.66
CA PHE A 547 93.99 -145.04 -15.80
C PHE A 547 94.76 -146.21 -16.44
N TYR A 548 94.07 -147.21 -17.01
CA TYR A 548 94.72 -148.44 -17.49
C TYR A 548 95.06 -148.44 -18.98
N ARG A 549 94.74 -147.36 -19.72
CA ARG A 549 94.79 -147.30 -21.20
C ARG A 549 93.91 -148.36 -21.90
N GLN A 550 93.07 -149.07 -21.15
CA GLN A 550 92.25 -150.18 -21.61
C GLN A 550 90.86 -150.11 -20.95
N GLY A 551 89.86 -149.62 -21.69
CA GLY A 551 88.49 -149.51 -21.18
C GLY A 551 87.87 -150.85 -20.76
N SER A 552 88.31 -151.96 -21.36
CA SER A 552 87.89 -153.33 -21.01
C SER A 552 88.28 -153.76 -19.58
N GLN A 553 89.15 -153.02 -18.89
CA GLN A 553 89.51 -153.25 -17.48
C GLN A 553 88.48 -152.67 -16.50
N TRP A 554 87.39 -152.05 -16.99
CA TRP A 554 86.33 -151.47 -16.15
C TRP A 554 85.72 -152.42 -15.10
N PRO A 555 85.61 -153.76 -15.31
CA PRO A 555 85.08 -154.64 -14.27
C PRO A 555 85.95 -154.65 -13.00
N ARG A 556 87.25 -154.36 -13.10
CA ARG A 556 88.12 -154.20 -11.92
C ARG A 556 87.83 -152.92 -11.14
N VAL A 557 87.48 -151.84 -11.84
CA VAL A 557 87.02 -150.59 -11.18
C VAL A 557 85.68 -150.82 -10.50
N LEU A 558 84.76 -151.56 -11.13
CA LEU A 558 83.51 -151.97 -10.48
C LEU A 558 83.80 -152.84 -9.24
N GLU A 559 84.61 -153.89 -9.36
CA GLU A 559 84.92 -154.84 -8.30
C GLU A 559 85.53 -154.15 -7.05
N ALA A 560 86.46 -153.21 -7.26
CA ALA A 560 87.03 -152.40 -6.18
C ALA A 560 86.06 -151.36 -5.56
N ASN A 561 84.89 -151.13 -6.18
CA ASN A 561 83.84 -150.22 -5.72
C ASN A 561 82.48 -150.91 -5.57
N ALA A 562 82.44 -152.23 -5.44
CA ALA A 562 81.19 -152.99 -5.34
C ALA A 562 80.36 -152.63 -4.08
N HIS A 563 80.98 -151.95 -3.11
CA HIS A 563 80.33 -151.36 -1.93
C HIS A 563 79.69 -149.98 -2.17
N LEU A 564 79.85 -149.39 -3.36
CA LEU A 564 79.31 -148.07 -3.75
C LEU A 564 78.44 -148.13 -5.02
N ILE A 565 78.63 -149.15 -5.85
CA ILE A 565 78.02 -149.25 -7.18
C ILE A 565 77.18 -150.53 -7.26
N ASP A 566 75.90 -150.42 -6.91
CA ASP A 566 74.93 -151.51 -7.05
C ASP A 566 74.57 -151.79 -8.53
N ASP A 567 74.46 -150.74 -9.36
CA ASP A 567 74.27 -150.85 -10.82
C ASP A 567 75.52 -150.35 -11.57
N PRO A 568 76.25 -151.23 -12.30
CA PRO A 568 77.44 -150.87 -13.06
C PRO A 568 77.26 -149.75 -14.10
N ASN A 569 76.02 -149.45 -14.51
CA ASN A 569 75.72 -148.44 -15.52
C ASN A 569 75.43 -147.04 -14.94
N LEU A 570 75.36 -146.90 -13.60
CA LEU A 570 74.96 -145.66 -12.94
C LEU A 570 76.07 -145.14 -12.01
N ILE A 571 76.77 -144.09 -12.45
CA ILE A 571 77.71 -143.33 -11.61
C ILE A 571 77.35 -141.84 -11.63
N PHE A 572 77.45 -141.17 -10.49
CA PHE A 572 77.02 -139.78 -10.33
C PHE A 572 78.22 -138.81 -10.28
N PRO A 573 78.10 -137.59 -10.86
CA PRO A 573 79.11 -136.56 -10.70
C PRO A 573 79.34 -136.19 -9.22
N GLY A 574 80.60 -136.15 -8.79
CA GLY A 574 81.00 -135.97 -7.39
C GLY A 574 81.12 -137.27 -6.59
N MET A 575 80.80 -138.44 -7.16
CA MET A 575 81.04 -139.74 -6.53
C MET A 575 82.53 -140.07 -6.55
N VAL A 576 83.08 -140.59 -5.44
CA VAL A 576 84.51 -140.88 -5.30
C VAL A 576 84.73 -142.39 -5.43
N LEU A 577 85.55 -142.80 -6.39
CA LEU A 577 85.80 -144.20 -6.74
C LEU A 577 87.25 -144.61 -6.54
N ILE A 578 87.47 -145.81 -6.01
CA ILE A 578 88.77 -146.47 -5.86
C ILE A 578 89.24 -147.01 -7.21
N VAL A 579 90.51 -146.81 -7.56
CA VAL A 579 91.11 -147.30 -8.79
C VAL A 579 92.20 -148.31 -8.43
N PRO A 580 91.99 -149.63 -8.56
CA PRO A 580 92.99 -150.65 -8.18
C PRO A 580 94.27 -150.59 -9.04
N GLN A 581 95.32 -151.33 -8.66
CA GLN A 581 96.51 -151.54 -9.50
C GLN A 581 96.28 -152.70 -10.50
N LEU A 582 97.16 -152.83 -11.51
CA LEU A 582 97.04 -153.83 -12.59
C LEU A 582 97.72 -155.16 -12.26
#